data_AF-A0A0C9UE42-F1
#
_entry.id   AF-A0A0C9UE42-F1
#
_cell.length_a   1.000
_cell.length_b   1.000
_cell.length_c   1.000
_cell.angle_alpha   90.00
_cell.angle_beta   90.00
_cell.angle_gamma   90.00
#
_symmetry.space_group_name_H-M   'P 1'
#
loop_
_entity.id
_entity.type
_entity.pdbx_description
1 polymer ?
#
loop_
_entity_poly.entity_id
_entity_poly.type
_entity_poly.pdbx_seq_one_letter_code
_entity_poly.pdbx_strand_id
1 'polypeptide(L)'
;SHTVDIPQELKDSLRKFRFARRNAGSAALVVKINKQKLIMEEVEQFDSISPEDLAEELPENSPRYVVLSYELEHKDGRKSFPLVLINWAPTTSETGLLTLHASALIDFQNTADVSKIIEIREGAEGLTKAAIDSKLLSG
;
A
#
# COMPACT_ATOMS: atom_id res chain seq x y z
N SER A 1 -0.86 8.39 21.83
CA SER A 1 -0.19 9.51 21.16
C SER A 1 0.03 9.07 19.73
N HIS A 2 -0.65 9.68 18.76
CA HIS A 2 -0.46 9.40 17.34
C HIS A 2 0.64 10.33 16.82
N THR A 3 1.66 9.79 16.15
CA THR A 3 2.81 10.58 15.67
C THR A 3 2.49 11.32 14.36
N VAL A 4 1.49 10.84 13.62
CA VAL A 4 0.99 11.40 12.36
C VAL A 4 -0.53 11.27 12.36
N ASP A 5 -1.24 12.35 12.06
CA ASP A 5 -2.70 12.34 11.97
C ASP A 5 -3.17 11.75 10.64
N ILE A 6 -4.28 11.00 10.69
CA ILE A 6 -4.96 10.48 9.50
C ILE A 6 -6.27 11.29 9.33
N PRO A 7 -6.33 12.23 8.37
CA PRO A 7 -7.50 13.07 8.15
C PRO A 7 -8.77 12.26 7.85
N GLN A 8 -9.93 12.79 8.21
CA GLN A 8 -11.22 12.11 7.98
C GLN A 8 -11.45 11.84 6.49
N GLU A 9 -11.04 12.75 5.60
CA GLU A 9 -11.14 12.58 4.15
C GLU A 9 -10.38 11.32 3.67
N LEU A 10 -9.17 11.11 4.18
CA LEU A 10 -8.39 9.91 3.85
C LEU A 10 -9.05 8.64 4.43
N LYS A 11 -9.60 8.69 5.65
CA LYS A 11 -10.37 7.57 6.23
C LYS A 11 -11.58 7.21 5.38
N ASP A 12 -12.30 8.22 4.87
CA ASP A 12 -13.45 8.04 4.01
C ASP A 12 -13.03 7.45 2.65
N SER A 13 -11.90 7.90 2.10
CA SER A 13 -11.32 7.35 0.86
C SER A 13 -10.91 5.88 1.02
N LEU A 14 -10.15 5.54 2.07
CA LEU A 14 -9.79 4.16 2.42
C LEU A 14 -11.03 3.26 2.59
N ARG A 15 -12.07 3.77 3.25
CA ARG A 15 -13.34 3.05 3.42
C ARG A 15 -14.01 2.81 2.07
N LYS A 16 -14.09 3.81 1.19
CA LYS A 16 -14.67 3.67 -0.16
C LYS A 16 -13.88 2.66 -0.98
N PHE A 17 -12.55 2.75 -0.95
CA PHE A 17 -11.65 1.84 -1.66
C PHE A 17 -11.85 0.38 -1.20
N ARG A 18 -11.91 0.14 0.12
CA ARG A 18 -12.13 -1.19 0.70
C ARG A 18 -13.45 -1.85 0.26
N PHE A 19 -14.52 -1.07 0.16
CA PHE A 19 -15.85 -1.58 -0.21
C PHE A 19 -16.14 -1.52 -1.71
N ALA A 20 -15.21 -1.01 -2.52
CA ALA A 20 -15.35 -1.00 -3.96
C ALA A 20 -15.40 -2.44 -4.49
N ARG A 21 -16.39 -2.74 -5.33
CA ARG A 21 -16.49 -4.06 -5.97
C ARG A 21 -15.48 -4.16 -7.09
N ARG A 22 -14.59 -5.14 -7.03
CA ARG A 22 -13.61 -5.46 -8.07
C ARG A 22 -13.95 -6.81 -8.70
N ASN A 23 -13.86 -6.89 -10.02
CA ASN A 23 -14.14 -8.10 -10.80
C ASN A 23 -13.04 -8.43 -11.82
N ALA A 24 -12.15 -7.47 -12.09
CA ALA A 24 -10.94 -7.60 -12.87
C ALA A 24 -10.00 -6.41 -12.54
N GLY A 25 -8.71 -6.60 -12.79
CA GLY A 25 -7.66 -5.65 -12.48
C GLY A 25 -7.33 -5.59 -10.99
N SER A 26 -6.06 -5.28 -10.69
CA SER A 26 -5.69 -4.82 -9.36
C SER A 26 -5.87 -3.31 -9.27
N ALA A 27 -6.25 -2.81 -8.11
CA ALA A 27 -6.40 -1.38 -7.83
C ALA A 27 -5.50 -0.99 -6.67
N ALA A 28 -5.01 0.25 -6.65
CA ALA A 28 -4.10 0.75 -5.63
C ALA A 28 -4.50 2.15 -5.15
N LEU A 29 -4.34 2.41 -3.85
CA LEU A 29 -4.44 3.74 -3.25
C LEU A 29 -3.11 4.05 -2.56
N VAL A 30 -2.42 5.09 -3.05
CA VAL A 30 -1.09 5.49 -2.59
C VAL A 30 -1.21 6.63 -1.59
N VAL A 31 -0.57 6.47 -0.43
CA VAL A 31 -0.56 7.44 0.67
C VAL A 31 0.87 7.80 1.03
N LYS A 32 1.10 9.09 1.33
CA LYS A 32 2.36 9.59 1.88
C LYS A 32 2.14 10.26 3.23
N ILE A 33 3.23 10.47 3.96
CA ILE A 33 3.25 11.34 5.14
C ILE A 33 3.78 12.71 4.73
N ASN A 34 3.01 13.76 5.03
CA ASN A 34 3.47 15.14 4.98
C ASN A 34 4.23 15.45 6.27
N LYS A 35 5.57 15.36 6.21
CA LYS A 35 6.45 15.55 7.38
C LYS A 35 6.32 16.93 8.04
N GLN A 36 5.97 17.97 7.28
CA GLN A 36 5.82 19.33 7.78
C GLN A 36 4.54 19.51 8.59
N LYS A 37 3.44 18.90 8.13
CA LYS A 37 2.14 18.98 8.78
C LYS A 37 1.86 17.84 9.77
N LEU A 38 2.67 16.78 9.72
CA LEU A 38 2.45 15.52 10.44
C LEU A 38 1.06 14.92 10.16
N ILE A 39 0.66 14.94 8.88
CA ILE A 39 -0.59 14.31 8.41
C ILE A 39 -0.30 13.32 7.29
N MET A 40 -1.19 12.33 7.10
CA MET A 40 -1.21 11.48 5.92
C MET A 40 -2.04 12.11 4.80
N GLU A 41 -1.55 12.00 3.57
CA GLU A 41 -2.19 12.53 2.37
C GLU A 41 -2.30 11.42 1.33
N GLU A 42 -3.48 11.27 0.75
CA GLU A 42 -3.64 10.51 -0.50
C GLU A 42 -2.84 11.21 -1.59
N VAL A 43 -2.09 10.43 -2.37
CA VAL A 43 -1.29 10.92 -3.49
C VAL A 43 -2.01 10.63 -4.78
N GLU A 44 -2.42 9.38 -4.95
CA GLU A 44 -2.96 8.87 -6.20
C GLU A 44 -3.75 7.59 -5.96
N GLN A 45 -4.75 7.36 -6.82
CA GLN A 45 -5.53 6.15 -6.84
C GLN A 45 -5.60 5.59 -8.26
N PHE A 46 -5.33 4.29 -8.40
CA PHE A 46 -5.39 3.56 -9.65
C PHE A 46 -6.53 2.53 -9.60
N ASP A 47 -7.39 2.53 -10.60
CA ASP A 47 -8.50 1.56 -10.70
C ASP A 47 -8.13 0.26 -11.41
N SER A 48 -7.04 0.26 -12.17
CA SER A 48 -6.46 -0.92 -12.83
C SER A 48 -4.96 -0.68 -13.06
N ILE A 49 -4.12 -1.38 -12.31
CA ILE A 49 -2.66 -1.28 -12.41
C ILE A 49 -2.02 -2.64 -12.10
N SER A 50 -0.95 -3.03 -12.81
CA SER A 50 -0.18 -4.22 -12.44
C SER A 50 0.80 -3.89 -11.29
N PRO A 51 1.28 -4.89 -10.53
CA PRO A 51 2.32 -4.65 -9.52
C PRO A 51 3.57 -3.96 -10.09
N GLU A 52 3.98 -4.37 -11.29
CA GLU A 52 5.15 -3.83 -11.98
C GLU A 52 4.94 -2.38 -12.39
N ASP A 53 3.79 -2.05 -13.02
CA ASP A 53 3.47 -0.65 -13.37
C ASP A 53 3.36 0.22 -12.10
N LEU A 54 2.73 -0.31 -11.03
CA LEU A 54 2.65 0.38 -9.74
C LEU A 54 4.05 0.64 -9.15
N ALA A 55 4.99 -0.26 -9.35
CA ALA A 55 6.36 -0.11 -8.90
C ALA A 55 7.08 1.05 -9.60
N GLU A 56 6.78 1.28 -10.88
CA GLU A 56 7.32 2.39 -11.68
C GLU A 56 6.73 3.75 -11.27
N GLU A 57 5.48 3.78 -10.82
CA GLU A 57 4.82 5.01 -10.31
C GLU A 57 5.30 5.40 -8.89
N LEU A 58 5.87 4.45 -8.14
CA LEU A 58 6.34 4.70 -6.78
C LEU A 58 7.72 5.39 -6.75
N PRO A 59 7.94 6.35 -5.83
CA PRO A 59 9.18 7.09 -5.79
C PRO A 59 10.35 6.25 -5.29
N GLU A 60 11.50 6.39 -5.95
CA GLU A 60 12.72 5.67 -5.60
C GLU A 60 13.33 6.09 -4.25
N ASN A 61 13.02 7.29 -3.74
CA ASN A 61 13.74 7.92 -2.63
C ASN A 61 12.84 8.42 -1.48
N SER A 62 11.57 7.99 -1.44
CA SER A 62 10.69 8.32 -0.32
C SER A 62 9.70 7.19 -0.04
N PRO A 63 9.29 6.99 1.21
CA PRO A 63 8.38 5.91 1.55
C PRO A 63 6.93 6.23 1.16
N ARG A 64 6.14 5.18 0.95
CA ARG A 64 4.70 5.22 0.67
C ARG A 64 4.01 4.06 1.37
N TYR A 65 2.76 4.28 1.77
CA TYR A 65 1.86 3.19 2.03
C TYR A 65 1.00 2.98 0.80
N VAL A 66 0.81 1.73 0.37
CA VAL A 66 -0.11 1.42 -0.71
C VAL A 66 -1.13 0.40 -0.23
N VAL A 67 -2.40 0.77 -0.26
CA VAL A 67 -3.49 -0.20 -0.08
C VAL A 67 -3.80 -0.78 -1.45
N LEU A 68 -3.44 -2.04 -1.65
CA LEU A 68 -3.60 -2.75 -2.91
C LEU A 68 -4.77 -3.74 -2.79
N SER A 69 -5.78 -3.59 -3.64
CA SER A 69 -6.75 -4.65 -3.93
C SER A 69 -6.16 -5.47 -5.08
N TYR A 70 -5.61 -6.62 -4.75
CA TYR A 70 -4.81 -7.41 -5.69
C TYR A 70 -5.65 -8.51 -6.34
N GLU A 71 -5.70 -8.57 -7.67
CA GLU A 71 -6.30 -9.70 -8.37
C GLU A 71 -5.42 -10.94 -8.23
N LEU A 72 -5.83 -11.85 -7.35
CA LEU A 72 -5.16 -13.13 -7.12
C LEU A 72 -5.94 -14.26 -7.79
N GLU A 73 -5.30 -14.95 -8.73
CA GLU A 73 -5.78 -16.18 -9.33
C GLU A 73 -5.28 -17.40 -8.54
N HIS A 74 -6.21 -18.24 -8.11
CA HIS A 74 -5.96 -19.47 -7.37
C HIS A 74 -5.73 -20.64 -8.33
N LYS A 75 -5.07 -21.70 -7.86
CA LYS A 75 -4.77 -22.90 -8.67
C LYS A 75 -6.02 -23.60 -9.24
N ASP A 76 -7.18 -23.39 -8.62
CA ASP A 76 -8.47 -23.93 -9.07
C ASP A 76 -9.22 -23.00 -10.04
N GLY A 77 -8.59 -21.92 -10.50
CA GLY A 77 -9.14 -20.93 -11.43
C GLY A 77 -10.04 -19.88 -10.77
N ARG A 78 -10.25 -19.92 -9.44
CA ARG A 78 -10.99 -18.87 -8.75
C ARG A 78 -10.16 -17.58 -8.70
N LYS A 79 -10.84 -16.45 -8.81
CA LYS A 79 -10.26 -15.12 -8.59
C LYS A 79 -10.72 -14.56 -7.25
N SER A 80 -9.80 -13.92 -6.55
CA SER A 80 -10.07 -13.19 -5.31
C SER A 80 -9.39 -11.83 -5.37
N PHE A 81 -9.88 -10.89 -4.57
CA PHE A 81 -9.34 -9.52 -4.50
C PHE A 81 -8.93 -9.16 -3.07
N PRO A 82 -7.97 -9.88 -2.46
CA PRO A 82 -7.50 -9.55 -1.12
C PRO A 82 -6.96 -8.11 -1.07
N LEU A 83 -7.25 -7.43 0.04
CA LEU A 83 -6.60 -6.18 0.39
C LEU A 83 -5.29 -6.46 1.10
N VAL A 84 -4.22 -5.83 0.63
CA VAL A 84 -2.88 -5.92 1.21
C VAL A 84 -2.29 -4.52 1.36
N LEU A 85 -1.47 -4.35 2.38
CA LEU A 85 -0.75 -3.11 2.62
C LEU A 85 0.69 -3.31 2.15
N ILE A 86 1.07 -2.64 1.07
CA ILE A 86 2.47 -2.56 0.67
C ILE A 86 3.10 -1.45 1.50
N ASN A 87 4.06 -1.84 2.33
CA ASN A 87 4.93 -0.90 3.02
C ASN A 87 6.15 -0.63 2.12
N TRP A 88 6.04 0.41 1.28
CA TRP A 88 7.11 0.84 0.40
C TRP A 88 8.07 1.76 1.16
N ALA A 89 9.29 1.29 1.39
CA ALA A 89 10.30 1.99 2.18
C ALA A 89 11.69 1.79 1.55
N PRO A 90 11.96 2.37 0.37
CA PRO A 90 13.22 2.19 -0.32
C PRO A 90 14.38 2.70 0.53
N THR A 91 15.50 1.97 0.50
CA THR A 91 16.66 2.19 1.38
C THR A 91 17.35 3.55 1.20
N THR A 92 17.13 4.19 0.06
CA THR A 92 17.60 5.54 -0.30
C THR A 92 16.80 6.66 0.36
N SER A 93 15.67 6.33 1.02
CA SER A 93 14.82 7.32 1.69
C SER A 93 15.53 8.02 2.85
N GLU A 94 15.19 9.30 3.06
CA GLU A 94 15.70 10.06 4.20
C GLU A 94 15.37 9.37 5.54
N THR A 95 16.38 9.18 6.40
CA THR A 95 16.24 8.47 7.70
C THR A 95 15.11 9.02 8.56
N GLY A 96 14.99 10.35 8.68
CA GLY A 96 13.93 10.95 9.50
C GLY A 96 12.52 10.65 8.98
N LEU A 97 12.37 10.55 7.66
CA LEU A 97 11.09 10.20 7.03
C LEU A 97 10.80 8.69 7.18
N LEU A 98 11.82 7.83 7.07
CA LEU A 98 11.69 6.40 7.36
C LEU A 98 11.30 6.13 8.82
N THR A 99 11.86 6.86 9.78
CA THR A 99 11.48 6.74 11.19
C THR A 99 10.01 7.13 11.39
N LEU A 100 9.58 8.25 10.79
CA LEU A 100 8.18 8.70 10.88
C LEU A 100 7.22 7.67 10.26
N HIS A 101 7.57 7.16 9.08
CA HIS A 101 6.83 6.11 8.36
C HIS A 101 6.76 4.80 9.13
N ALA A 102 7.86 4.35 9.75
CA ALA A 102 7.83 3.16 10.60
C ALA A 102 6.93 3.37 11.83
N SER A 103 6.99 4.55 12.44
CA SER A 103 6.20 4.86 13.65
C SER A 103 4.69 4.90 13.41
N ALA A 104 4.27 5.29 12.20
CA ALA A 104 2.86 5.44 11.85
C ALA A 104 2.26 4.19 11.17
N LEU A 105 3.08 3.18 10.83
CA LEU A 105 2.67 2.00 10.06
C LEU A 105 1.50 1.25 10.70
N ILE A 106 1.58 0.95 12.00
CA ILE A 106 0.54 0.18 12.70
C ILE A 106 -0.77 0.96 12.77
N ASP A 107 -0.70 2.28 12.98
CA ASP A 107 -1.88 3.13 13.01
C ASP A 107 -2.56 3.21 11.64
N PHE A 108 -1.76 3.34 10.57
CA PHE A 108 -2.28 3.29 9.20
C PHE A 108 -2.87 1.92 8.86
N GLN A 109 -2.18 0.83 9.21
CA GLN A 109 -2.66 -0.53 8.99
C GLN A 109 -4.04 -0.77 9.62
N ASN A 110 -4.19 -0.38 10.89
CA ASN A 110 -5.45 -0.51 11.61
C ASN A 110 -6.55 0.38 11.00
N THR A 111 -6.20 1.59 10.57
CA THR A 111 -7.14 2.53 9.96
C THR A 111 -7.61 2.08 8.57
N ALA A 112 -6.70 1.47 7.78
CA ALA A 112 -7.01 0.89 6.49
C ALA A 112 -7.77 -0.45 6.61
N ASP A 113 -7.82 -1.04 7.81
CA ASP A 113 -8.43 -2.36 8.09
C ASP A 113 -7.82 -3.48 7.22
N VAL A 114 -6.48 -3.50 7.16
CA VAL A 114 -5.71 -4.46 6.34
C VAL A 114 -4.84 -5.35 7.21
N SER A 115 -5.03 -6.67 7.11
CA SER A 115 -4.32 -7.64 7.94
C SER A 115 -2.94 -8.06 7.41
N LYS A 116 -2.75 -8.09 6.08
CA LYS A 116 -1.50 -8.52 5.45
C LYS A 116 -0.65 -7.33 5.03
N ILE A 117 0.60 -7.29 5.52
CA ILE A 117 1.62 -6.32 5.11
C ILE A 117 2.66 -7.02 4.24
N ILE A 118 3.07 -6.36 3.16
CA ILE A 118 4.19 -6.74 2.31
C ILE A 118 5.23 -5.61 2.38
N GLU A 119 6.39 -5.92 2.93
CA GLU A 119 7.51 -4.98 3.08
C GLU A 119 8.35 -4.94 1.80
N ILE A 120 8.47 -3.77 1.17
CA ILE A 120 9.30 -3.56 -0.02
C ILE A 120 10.36 -2.49 0.27
N ARG A 121 11.63 -2.90 0.25
CA ARG A 121 12.80 -2.02 0.49
C ARG A 121 13.74 -1.89 -0.69
N GLU A 122 13.66 -2.84 -1.62
CA GLU A 122 14.55 -2.96 -2.79
C GLU A 122 14.09 -2.06 -3.95
N GLY A 123 13.08 -1.22 -3.74
CA GLY A 123 12.49 -0.41 -4.80
C GLY A 123 11.67 -1.25 -5.77
N ALA A 124 11.69 -0.86 -7.05
CA ALA A 124 10.77 -1.42 -8.04
C ALA A 124 10.96 -2.92 -8.25
N GLU A 125 12.19 -3.41 -8.17
CA GLU A 125 12.53 -4.84 -8.31
C GLU A 125 11.83 -5.73 -7.26
N GLY A 126 11.52 -5.17 -6.08
CA GLY A 126 10.86 -5.91 -5.01
C GLY A 126 9.35 -6.04 -5.17
N LEU A 127 8.71 -5.15 -5.95
CA LEU A 127 7.26 -5.12 -6.12
C LEU A 127 6.86 -5.78 -7.44
N THR A 128 6.72 -7.10 -7.42
CA THR A 128 6.32 -7.90 -8.57
C THR A 128 5.13 -8.80 -8.26
N LYS A 129 4.43 -9.23 -9.30
CA LYS A 129 3.34 -10.22 -9.20
C LYS A 129 3.79 -11.47 -8.45
N ALA A 130 4.96 -12.00 -8.80
CA ALA A 130 5.49 -13.22 -8.20
C ALA A 130 5.79 -13.06 -6.70
N ALA A 131 6.31 -11.89 -6.28
CA ALA A 131 6.57 -11.60 -4.89
C ALA A 131 5.27 -11.52 -4.07
N ILE A 132 4.25 -10.84 -4.60
CA ILE A 132 2.94 -10.75 -3.94
C ILE A 132 2.26 -12.12 -3.87
N ASP A 133 2.19 -12.86 -4.99
CA ASP A 133 1.60 -14.20 -5.05
C ASP A 133 2.22 -15.13 -4.02
N SER A 134 3.55 -15.13 -3.91
CA SER A 134 4.30 -15.93 -2.94
C SER A 134 3.85 -15.65 -1.51
N LYS A 135 3.64 -14.37 -1.14
CA LYS A 135 3.15 -13.98 0.19
C LYS A 135 1.68 -14.31 0.43
N LEU A 136 0.86 -14.35 -0.62
CA LEU A 136 -0.58 -14.56 -0.48
C LEU A 136 -1.00 -16.02 -0.54
N LEU A 137 -0.28 -16.84 -1.29
CA LEU A 137 -0.53 -18.27 -1.48
C LEU A 137 0.24 -19.16 -0.49
N SER A 138 1.17 -18.61 0.29
CA SER A 138 1.93 -19.36 1.31
C SER A 138 1.21 -19.50 2.66
N GLY A 139 -0.09 -19.19 2.73
CA GLY A 139 -0.91 -19.29 3.93
C GLY A 139 -1.87 -20.48 3.94
#